data_AF-A0A7W8NRD0-F1
#
_entry.id   AF-A0A7W8NRD0-F1
#
_cell.length_a   1.000
_cell.length_b   1.000
_cell.length_c   1.000
_cell.angle_alpha   90.00
_cell.angle_beta   90.00
_cell.angle_gamma   90.00
#
_symmetry.space_group_name_H-M   'P 1'
#
loop_
_entity.id
_entity.type
_entity.pdbx_description
1 polymer ?
#
loop_
_entity_poly.entity_id
_entity_poly.type
_entity_poly.pdbx_seq_one_letter_code
_entity_poly.pdbx_strand_id
1 'polypeptide(L)' 'MDDLAAGLASLARKIGLDGHAVEDAPEAAVREFTAAVLEELAARGLIAGQVELDCWAQPRSPLS' A
#
# COMPACT_ATOMS: atom_id res chain seq x y z
N MET A 1 -7.14 -3.70 15.18
CA MET A 1 -5.81 -3.12 14.90
C MET A 1 -5.77 -2.94 13.40
N ASP A 2 -5.31 -1.80 12.90
CA ASP A 2 -5.38 -1.51 11.46
C ASP A 2 -4.49 -2.50 10.68
N ASP A 3 -5.10 -3.39 9.91
CA ASP A 3 -4.41 -4.43 9.14
C ASP A 3 -3.41 -3.82 8.14
N LEU A 4 -3.67 -2.58 7.67
CA LEU A 4 -2.75 -1.83 6.82
C LEU A 4 -1.44 -1.52 7.56
N ALA A 5 -1.53 -1.00 8.78
CA ALA A 5 -0.36 -0.64 9.56
C ALA A 5 0.52 -1.87 9.85
N ALA A 6 -0.10 -3.01 10.15
CA ALA A 6 0.62 -4.27 10.33
C ALA A 6 1.29 -4.75 9.03
N GLY A 7 0.58 -4.67 7.90
CA GLY A 7 1.09 -5.03 6.58
C GLY A 7 2.30 -4.18 6.15
N LEU A 8 2.17 -2.85 6.23
CA LEU A 8 3.24 -1.92 5.91
C LEU A 8 4.45 -2.11 6.84
N ALA A 9 4.24 -2.30 8.14
CA ALA A 9 5.33 -2.59 9.06
C ALA A 9 6.04 -3.92 8.76
N SER A 10 5.32 -4.93 8.26
CA SER A 10 5.92 -6.20 7.81
C SER A 10 6.73 -6.01 6.54
N LEU A 11 6.22 -5.25 5.57
CA LEU A 11 6.93 -4.95 4.32
C LEU A 11 8.21 -4.17 4.59
N ALA A 12 8.15 -3.09 5.39
CA ALA A 12 9.32 -2.30 5.77
C ALA A 12 10.43 -3.18 6.36
N ARG A 13 10.09 -4.07 7.30
CA ARG A 13 11.05 -5.03 7.87
C ARG A 13 11.62 -6.00 6.85
N LYS A 14 10.80 -6.50 5.93
CA LYS A 14 11.23 -7.46 4.89
C LYS A 14 12.26 -6.85 3.94
N ILE A 15 12.09 -5.58 3.58
CA ILE A 15 12.97 -4.87 2.63
C ILE A 15 14.08 -4.07 3.33
N GLY A 16 14.17 -4.16 4.66
CA GLY A 16 15.21 -3.50 5.47
C GLY A 16 15.04 -1.99 5.59
N LEU A 17 13.81 -1.46 5.48
CA LEU A 17 13.51 -0.05 5.71
C LEU A 17 13.31 0.22 7.21
N ASP A 18 14.02 1.23 7.73
CA ASP A 18 13.90 1.72 9.10
C ASP A 18 13.54 3.22 9.08
N GLY A 19 12.57 3.61 9.90
CA GLY A 19 12.16 5.02 10.07
C GLY A 19 13.26 5.92 10.64
N HIS A 20 14.29 5.35 11.28
CA HIS A 20 15.43 6.11 11.80
C HIS A 20 16.54 6.36 10.78
N ALA A 21 16.54 5.67 9.64
CA ALA A 21 17.63 5.69 8.65
C ALA A 21 17.10 5.77 7.20
N VAL A 22 16.00 6.48 6.98
CA VAL A 22 15.38 6.59 5.65
C VAL A 22 16.30 7.31 4.65
N GLU A 23 17.09 8.29 5.10
CA GLU A 23 18.01 9.05 4.23
C GLU A 23 19.14 8.19 3.66
N ASP A 24 19.55 7.16 4.39
CA ASP A 24 20.59 6.21 3.98
C ASP A 24 20.02 4.97 3.29
N ALA A 25 18.69 4.83 3.23
CA ALA A 25 18.05 3.65 2.69
C ALA A 25 18.29 3.54 1.17
N PRO A 26 18.49 2.32 0.63
CA PRO A 26 18.59 2.14 -0.81
C PRO A 26 17.35 2.68 -1.53
N GLU A 27 17.56 3.48 -2.57
CA GLU A 27 16.46 4.10 -3.33
C GLU A 27 15.45 3.06 -3.84
N ALA A 28 15.92 1.88 -4.22
CA ALA A 28 15.07 0.77 -4.64
C ALA A 28 14.09 0.32 -3.54
N ALA A 29 14.53 0.24 -2.29
CA ALA A 29 13.69 -0.14 -1.16
C ALA A 29 12.67 0.94 -0.82
N VAL A 30 13.07 2.22 -0.87
CA VAL A 30 12.15 3.36 -0.69
C VAL A 30 11.07 3.37 -1.77
N ARG A 31 11.47 3.13 -3.03
CA ARG A 31 10.56 3.06 -4.18
C ARG A 31 9.57 1.90 -4.05
N GLU A 32 10.03 0.71 -3.65
CA GLU A 32 9.18 -0.46 -3.41
C GLU A 32 8.16 -0.19 -2.30
N PHE A 33 8.60 0.35 -1.16
CA PHE A 33 7.70 0.70 -0.07
C PHE A 33 6.66 1.74 -0.49
N THR A 34 7.10 2.78 -1.20
CA THR A 34 6.23 3.85 -1.68
C THR A 34 5.19 3.31 -2.67
N ALA A 35 5.59 2.43 -3.58
CA ALA A 35 4.66 1.79 -4.51
C ALA A 35 3.54 1.04 -3.78
N ALA A 36 3.89 0.24 -2.76
CA ALA A 36 2.90 -0.48 -1.95
C ALA A 36 1.96 0.45 -1.20
N VAL A 37 2.46 1.55 -0.62
CA VAL A 37 1.59 2.55 0.03
C VAL A 37 0.64 3.19 -0.97
N LEU A 38 1.12 3.56 -2.16
CA LEU A 38 0.28 4.18 -3.18
C LEU A 38 -0.79 3.23 -3.72
N GLU A 39 -0.45 1.96 -3.92
CA GLU A 39 -1.40 0.91 -4.29
C GLU A 39 -2.52 0.77 -3.25
N GLU A 40 -2.14 0.70 -1.97
CA GLU A 40 -3.08 0.59 -0.86
C GLU A 40 -3.97 1.85 -0.69
N LEU A 41 -3.43 3.04 -0.94
CA LEU A 41 -4.21 4.29 -0.93
C LEU A 41 -5.18 4.35 -2.12
N ALA A 42 -4.75 3.89 -3.30
CA ALA A 42 -5.58 3.83 -4.50
C ALA A 42 -6.71 2.80 -4.32
N ALA A 43 -6.42 1.62 -3.79
CA ALA A 43 -7.41 0.57 -3.50
C ALA A 43 -8.49 1.03 -2.52
N ARG A 44 -8.16 1.95 -1.60
CA ARG A 44 -9.11 2.60 -0.67
C ARG A 44 -9.82 3.82 -1.26
N GLY A 45 -9.52 4.20 -2.51
CA GLY A 45 -10.10 5.36 -3.17
C GLY A 45 -9.64 6.71 -2.60
N LEU A 46 -8.54 6.74 -1.86
CA LEU A 46 -8.02 7.95 -1.22
C LEU A 46 -7.17 8.80 -2.16
N ILE A 47 -6.60 8.17 -3.19
CA ILE A 47 -5.86 8.83 -4.27
C ILE A 47 -6.29 8.25 -5.62
N ALA A 48 -6.00 8.97 -6.69
CA ALA A 48 -6.12 8.43 -8.04
C ALA A 48 -5.07 7.33 -8.27
N GLY A 49 -5.51 6.19 -8.78
CA GLY A 49 -4.63 5.09 -9.17
C GLY A 49 -5.34 4.13 -10.10
N GLN A 50 -4.56 3.29 -10.78
CA GLN A 50 -5.11 2.18 -11.56
C GLN A 50 -5.62 1.13 -10.59
N VAL A 51 -6.91 1.16 -10.31
CA VAL A 51 -7.59 -0.02 -9.75
C VAL A 51 -7.90 -0.88 -10.96
N GLU A 52 -7.02 -1.83 -11.28
CA GLU A 52 -7.37 -2.92 -12.18
C GLU A 52 -8.41 -3.77 -11.44
N LEU A 53 -9.68 -3.40 -11.60
CA LEU A 53 -10.80 -4.20 -11.17
C LEU A 53 -10.82 -5.44 -12.07
N ASP A 54 -10.10 -6.48 -11.67
CA ASP A 54 -10.37 -7.80 -12.21
C ASP A 54 -11.85 -8.11 -11.99
N CYS A 55 -12.47 -8.70 -13.01
CA CYS A 55 -13.92 -8.86 -13.23
C CYS A 55 -14.71 -9.62 -12.15
N TRP A 56 -14.12 -9.84 -10.98
CA TRP A 56 -14.70 -10.53 -9.82
C TRP A 56 -15.08 -9.59 -8.67
N ALA A 57 -14.74 -8.30 -8.73
CA ALA A 57 -15.20 -7.30 -7.76
C ALA A 57 -16.62 -6.82 -8.12
N GLN A 58 -17.65 -7.56 -7.71
CA GLN A 58 -19.04 -7.14 -7.88
C GLN A 58 -19.37 -6.01 -6.88
N PRO A 59 -19.83 -4.82 -7.34
CA PRO A 59 -20.27 -3.76 -6.44
C PRO A 59 -21.39 -4.28 -5.53
N ARG A 60 -21.29 -4.07 -4.21
CA ARG A 60 -22.43 -4.31 -3.32
C ARG A 60 -23.52 -3.32 -3.72
N SER A 61 -24.65 -3.84 -4.22
CA SER A 61 -25.81 -3.00 -4.57
C SER A 61 -26.17 -2.12 -3.37
N PRO A 62 -26.42 -0.81 -3.59
CA PRO A 62 -26.94 0.03 -2.53
C PRO A 62 -28.30 -0.53 -2.10
N LEU A 63 -28.49 -0.70 -0.79
CA LEU A 63 -29.79 -1.03 -0.21
C LEU A 63 -30.78 0.06 -0.62
N SER A 64 -31.88 -0.38 -1.24
CA SER A 64 -33.03 0.45 -1.59
C SER A 64 -33.71 1.05 -0.36
#